data_AF-A0A5P2UTK1-F1
#
_entry.id   AF-A0A5P2UTK1-F1
#
_cell.length_a   1.000
_cell.length_b   1.000
_cell.length_c   1.000
_cell.angle_alpha   90.00
_cell.angle_beta   90.00
_cell.angle_gamma   90.00
#
_symmetry.space_group_name_H-M   'P 1'
#
loop_
_entity.id
_entity.type
_entity.pdbx_description
1 polymer ?
#
loop_
_entity_poly.entity_id
_entity_poly.type
_entity_poly.pdbx_seq_one_letter_code
_entity_poly.pdbx_strand_id
1 'polypeptide(L)'
;MGRADDLAERVGTSCPECGAAVPVDERYVVWCAVCDWNVDPGAPDPEPGWIAAARRRMARKYGEQLAAEMERDGGSFGRVKRDAGTLLALSIAVLVNAGTVLLAVAGVLLLVLGWDTGILPAVGALMLGLAWVMRPRRMRLPQEGPLLYRADAPELFALIDEVAGVVGTTGVHVVVVETEANASVTTYGLRARRVLTIGLGLWEVLSPQERVALLGHELGHFAHGDTRRGVFMSDALRALATWRYVLTPISSGGVVDRLVSVLAFLPLTAVIGLLSLLDHLTLRESQRAEYLADVSSARAGSTVAAVALLDRLLLCGSVANYLRRESVAARGKGGPGRLPVAARPEDGLWERLAEYVAGVPEHEYERLRRVAARRGHGVDATHPPTHLRRRCVEVPGPFAPQVPYGAARAAAVARELGPARALLAREVIRDHAG
;
A
#
# COMPACT_ATOMS: atom_id res chain seq x y z
N MET A 1 11.84 23.77 39.58
CA MET A 1 11.37 23.05 40.79
C MET A 1 10.46 21.93 40.32
N GLY A 2 10.99 20.69 40.32
CA GLY A 2 10.22 19.43 40.19
C GLY A 2 9.72 18.99 38.80
N ARG A 3 10.63 18.66 37.85
CA ARG A 3 10.36 17.57 36.89
C ARG A 3 11.22 16.41 37.34
N ALA A 4 10.63 15.56 38.18
CA ALA A 4 11.20 14.29 38.54
C ALA A 4 11.07 13.35 37.34
N ASP A 5 12.17 12.67 37.06
CA ASP A 5 12.28 11.54 36.17
C ASP A 5 11.22 10.48 36.49
N ASP A 6 10.26 10.27 35.59
CA ASP A 6 9.59 8.97 35.46
C ASP A 6 10.35 8.17 34.38
N LEU A 7 11.60 7.86 34.70
CA LEU A 7 12.25 6.66 34.21
C LEU A 7 11.50 5.48 34.84
N ALA A 8 10.40 5.07 34.20
CA ALA A 8 9.84 3.74 34.44
C ALA A 8 11.00 2.74 34.35
N GLU A 9 11.30 2.15 35.48
CA GLU A 9 12.42 1.26 35.75
C GLU A 9 12.37 0.12 34.72
N ARG A 10 13.22 0.20 33.69
CA ARG A 10 13.34 -0.85 32.67
C ARG A 10 13.99 -2.05 33.32
N VAL A 11 13.20 -2.95 33.89
CA VAL A 11 13.68 -4.22 34.43
C VAL A 11 14.29 -5.02 33.28
N GLY A 12 15.61 -4.96 33.15
CA GLY A 12 16.33 -5.74 32.15
C GLY A 12 16.34 -7.21 32.54
N THR A 13 15.88 -8.09 31.66
CA THR A 13 16.01 -9.54 31.85
C THR A 13 17.24 -10.06 31.12
N SER A 14 17.89 -11.10 31.64
CA SER A 14 19.01 -11.73 30.92
C SER A 14 18.50 -12.58 29.76
N CYS A 15 19.12 -12.44 28.59
CA CYS A 15 18.85 -13.29 27.42
C CYS A 15 19.15 -14.76 27.76
N PRO A 16 18.23 -15.69 27.46
CA PRO A 16 18.43 -17.11 27.78
C PRO A 16 19.53 -17.78 26.94
N GLU A 17 19.89 -17.24 25.77
CA GLU A 17 20.90 -17.84 24.90
C GLU A 17 22.31 -17.31 25.16
N CYS A 18 22.48 -15.99 25.35
CA CYS A 18 23.80 -15.37 25.46
C CYS A 18 24.05 -14.64 26.79
N GLY A 19 23.06 -14.57 27.69
CA GLY A 19 23.19 -13.91 29.00
C GLY A 19 23.22 -12.37 28.97
N ALA A 20 23.19 -11.75 27.79
CA ALA A 20 23.17 -10.29 27.66
C ALA A 20 21.89 -9.68 28.26
N ALA A 21 21.98 -8.46 28.80
CA ALA A 21 20.81 -7.74 29.29
C ALA A 21 19.87 -7.34 28.14
N VAL A 22 18.58 -7.62 28.30
CA VAL A 22 17.52 -7.33 27.33
C VAL A 22 16.52 -6.36 27.96
N PRO A 23 16.25 -5.20 27.34
CA PRO A 23 15.22 -4.29 27.83
C PRO A 23 13.83 -4.91 27.66
N VAL A 24 12.99 -4.79 28.70
CA VAL A 24 11.60 -5.25 28.68
C VAL A 24 10.66 -4.05 28.53
N ASP A 25 9.77 -4.12 27.55
CA ASP A 25 8.62 -3.22 27.38
C ASP A 25 7.42 -4.13 27.07
N GLU A 26 6.42 -4.15 27.95
CA GLU A 26 5.26 -5.05 27.85
C GLU A 26 4.44 -4.85 26.56
N ARG A 27 4.64 -3.72 25.87
CA ARG A 27 3.95 -3.41 24.61
C ARG A 27 4.55 -4.17 23.42
N TYR A 28 5.80 -4.65 23.53
CA TYR A 28 6.57 -5.21 22.41
C TYR A 28 7.16 -6.58 22.72
N VAL A 29 7.68 -7.22 21.67
CA VAL A 29 8.37 -8.50 21.81
C VAL A 29 9.70 -8.30 22.55
N VAL A 30 9.92 -9.05 23.61
CA VAL A 30 11.21 -9.11 24.30
C VAL A 30 12.21 -9.91 23.46
N TRP A 31 13.29 -9.28 23.01
CA TRP A 31 14.27 -9.89 22.09
C TRP A 31 15.70 -9.38 22.35
N CYS A 32 16.71 -10.16 21.98
CA CYS A 32 18.12 -9.83 22.22
C CYS A 32 18.80 -9.23 20.98
N ALA A 33 19.30 -7.99 21.09
CA ALA A 33 20.07 -7.34 20.02
C ALA A 33 21.47 -7.93 19.78
N VAL A 34 21.99 -8.74 20.71
CA VAL A 34 23.34 -9.34 20.59
C VAL A 34 23.31 -10.63 19.78
N CYS A 35 22.41 -11.57 20.10
CA CYS A 35 22.35 -12.88 19.45
C CYS A 35 21.09 -13.10 18.59
N ASP A 36 20.22 -12.09 18.45
CA ASP A 36 18.93 -12.16 17.77
C ASP A 36 17.92 -13.15 18.36
N TRP A 37 18.12 -13.58 19.60
CA TRP A 37 17.14 -14.40 20.29
C TRP A 37 15.77 -13.70 20.30
N ASN A 38 14.74 -14.44 19.88
CA ASN A 38 13.34 -14.00 19.84
C ASN A 38 13.07 -12.73 19.00
N VAL A 39 13.93 -12.40 18.03
CA VAL A 39 13.71 -11.22 17.16
C VAL A 39 12.43 -11.33 16.32
N ASP A 40 12.03 -12.56 15.97
CA ASP A 40 10.90 -12.86 15.11
C ASP A 40 10.08 -14.07 15.64
N PRO A 41 9.30 -13.90 16.71
CA PRO A 41 8.50 -14.98 17.30
C PRO A 41 7.24 -15.32 16.48
N GLY A 42 6.92 -14.51 15.46
CA GLY A 42 5.68 -14.63 14.71
C GLY A 42 5.60 -15.91 13.89
N ALA A 43 4.38 -16.31 13.52
CA ALA A 43 4.17 -17.42 12.61
C ALA A 43 4.97 -17.21 11.30
N PRO A 44 5.46 -18.29 10.67
CA PRO A 44 6.06 -18.22 9.34
C PRO A 44 5.09 -17.59 8.34
N ASP A 45 5.62 -17.01 7.25
CA ASP A 45 4.85 -16.22 6.29
C ASP A 45 3.48 -16.84 5.93
N PRO A 46 2.41 -16.01 5.86
CA PRO A 46 1.03 -16.48 5.76
C PRO A 46 0.65 -17.12 4.42
N GLU A 47 1.54 -17.12 3.41
CA GLU A 47 1.30 -17.79 2.13
C GLU A 47 2.11 -19.09 1.99
N PRO A 48 1.54 -20.23 2.44
CA PRO A 48 2.12 -21.54 2.17
C PRO A 48 2.04 -21.85 0.67
N GLY A 49 3.15 -22.32 0.07
CA GLY A 49 3.15 -22.79 -1.31
C GLY A 49 4.46 -22.57 -2.05
N TRP A 50 4.77 -23.47 -2.99
CA TRP A 50 6.00 -23.41 -3.78
C TRP A 50 6.03 -22.21 -4.73
N ILE A 51 4.88 -21.77 -5.26
CA ILE A 51 4.76 -20.60 -6.14
C ILE A 51 5.09 -19.32 -5.37
N ALA A 52 4.49 -19.14 -4.18
CA ALA A 52 4.76 -18.00 -3.32
C ALA A 52 6.23 -17.95 -2.89
N ALA A 53 6.82 -19.11 -2.54
CA ALA A 53 8.25 -19.20 -2.21
C ALA A 53 9.16 -18.89 -3.41
N ALA A 54 8.83 -19.36 -4.62
CA ALA A 54 9.55 -19.02 -5.84
C ALA A 54 9.49 -17.52 -6.14
N ARG A 55 8.30 -16.92 -6.02
CA ARG A 55 8.06 -15.47 -6.17
C ARG A 55 8.90 -14.65 -5.18
N ARG A 56 8.90 -15.00 -3.89
CA ARG A 56 9.73 -14.32 -2.87
C ARG A 56 11.22 -14.38 -3.18
N ARG A 57 11.74 -15.56 -3.56
CA ARG A 57 13.15 -15.73 -3.94
C ARG A 57 13.52 -14.85 -5.14
N MET A 58 12.63 -14.75 -6.10
CA MET A 58 12.84 -13.92 -7.28
C MET A 58 12.76 -12.42 -6.97
N ALA A 59 11.76 -11.99 -6.20
CA ALA A 59 11.63 -10.62 -5.72
C ALA A 59 12.89 -10.18 -4.96
N ARG A 60 13.41 -11.03 -4.08
CA ARG A 60 14.67 -10.78 -3.38
C ARG A 60 15.85 -10.63 -4.33
N LYS A 61 16.01 -11.56 -5.28
CA LYS A 61 17.09 -11.51 -6.27
C LYS A 61 17.06 -10.24 -7.12
N TYR A 62 15.88 -9.85 -7.62
CA TYR A 62 15.74 -8.60 -8.38
C TYR A 62 16.02 -7.38 -7.53
N GLY A 63 15.55 -7.36 -6.28
CA GLY A 63 15.81 -6.27 -5.35
C GLY A 63 17.29 -6.09 -5.06
N GLU A 64 18.02 -7.18 -4.82
CA GLU A 64 19.48 -7.18 -4.61
C GLU A 64 20.24 -6.72 -5.86
N GLN A 65 19.86 -7.19 -7.05
CA GLN A 65 20.47 -6.77 -8.31
C GLN A 65 20.27 -5.28 -8.59
N LEU A 66 19.05 -4.78 -8.40
CA LEU A 66 18.72 -3.37 -8.60
C LEU A 66 19.44 -2.47 -7.58
N ALA A 67 19.54 -2.89 -6.32
CA ALA A 67 20.31 -2.18 -5.32
C ALA A 67 21.80 -2.07 -5.72
N ALA A 68 22.40 -3.18 -6.18
CA ALA A 68 23.76 -3.18 -6.68
C ALA A 68 23.95 -2.35 -7.96
N GLU A 69 22.92 -2.21 -8.80
CA GLU A 69 22.92 -1.27 -9.93
C GLU A 69 22.91 0.18 -9.45
N MET A 70 22.04 0.55 -8.51
CA MET A 70 22.01 1.90 -7.94
C MET A 70 23.34 2.28 -7.29
N GLU A 71 23.92 1.38 -6.51
CA GLU A 71 25.22 1.62 -5.85
C GLU A 71 26.34 1.87 -6.86
N ARG A 72 26.34 1.15 -7.99
CA ARG A 72 27.32 1.36 -9.06
C ARG A 72 27.09 2.65 -9.83
N ASP A 73 25.83 3.00 -10.08
CA ASP A 73 25.43 4.14 -10.92
C ASP A 73 25.13 5.42 -10.11
N GLY A 74 25.59 5.48 -8.85
CA GLY A 74 25.49 6.68 -8.00
C GLY A 74 24.05 7.09 -7.66
N GLY A 75 23.16 6.11 -7.47
CA GLY A 75 21.78 6.35 -7.06
C GLY A 75 20.86 6.76 -8.21
N SER A 76 21.32 6.57 -9.44
CA SER A 76 20.50 6.66 -10.64
C SER A 76 20.35 5.27 -11.26
N PHE A 77 19.37 5.12 -12.16
CA PHE A 77 19.38 4.00 -13.08
C PHE A 77 19.56 4.55 -14.50
N GLY A 78 20.41 3.90 -15.30
CA GLY A 78 20.49 4.18 -16.74
C GLY A 78 19.12 4.06 -17.45
N ARG A 79 18.98 4.68 -18.63
CA ARG A 79 17.75 4.56 -19.45
C ARG A 79 17.45 3.09 -19.72
N VAL A 80 16.26 2.63 -19.32
CA VAL A 80 15.76 1.30 -19.67
C VAL A 80 15.49 1.27 -21.17
N LYS A 81 16.15 0.37 -21.89
CA LYS A 81 15.61 -0.10 -23.17
C LYS A 81 14.43 -1.00 -22.80
N ARG A 82 13.22 -0.68 -23.29
CA ARG A 82 12.02 -1.52 -23.10
C ARG A 82 12.42 -2.97 -23.36
N ASP A 83 12.46 -3.76 -22.30
CA ASP A 83 12.89 -5.14 -22.40
C ASP A 83 11.78 -5.97 -23.06
N ALA A 84 12.16 -7.14 -23.58
CA ALA A 84 11.18 -8.05 -24.17
C ALA A 84 10.07 -8.44 -23.18
N GLY A 85 10.38 -8.46 -21.87
CA GLY A 85 9.45 -8.74 -20.79
C GLY A 85 8.34 -7.69 -20.68
N THR A 86 8.68 -6.40 -20.70
CA THR A 86 7.72 -5.29 -20.68
C THR A 86 6.84 -5.31 -21.93
N LEU A 87 7.43 -5.56 -23.11
CA LEU A 87 6.65 -5.66 -24.36
C LEU A 87 5.70 -6.86 -24.34
N LEU A 88 6.14 -8.01 -23.81
CA LEU A 88 5.29 -9.18 -23.63
C LEU A 88 4.16 -8.92 -22.63
N ALA A 89 4.46 -8.27 -21.49
CA ALA A 89 3.46 -7.91 -20.50
C ALA A 89 2.41 -6.96 -21.08
N LEU A 90 2.84 -5.93 -21.84
CA LEU A 90 1.92 -5.02 -22.54
C LEU A 90 1.10 -5.76 -23.59
N SER A 91 1.69 -6.71 -24.33
CA SER A 91 0.99 -7.52 -25.32
C SER A 91 -0.10 -8.38 -24.65
N ILE A 92 0.23 -9.03 -23.53
CA ILE A 92 -0.75 -9.79 -22.72
C ILE A 92 -1.86 -8.87 -22.21
N ALA A 93 -1.52 -7.68 -21.69
CA ALA A 93 -2.51 -6.72 -21.22
C ALA A 93 -3.47 -6.28 -22.34
N VAL A 94 -2.96 -6.05 -23.55
CA VAL A 94 -3.77 -5.76 -24.73
C VAL A 94 -4.68 -6.94 -25.08
N LEU A 95 -4.15 -8.17 -25.09
CA LEU A 95 -4.94 -9.37 -25.39
C LEU A 95 -6.05 -9.62 -24.37
N VAL A 96 -5.79 -9.41 -23.08
CA VAL A 96 -6.81 -9.52 -22.01
C VAL A 96 -7.94 -8.52 -22.25
N ASN A 97 -7.61 -7.25 -22.48
CA ASN A 97 -8.60 -6.21 -22.74
C ASN A 97 -9.36 -6.48 -24.05
N ALA A 98 -8.67 -6.94 -25.10
CA ALA A 98 -9.28 -7.34 -26.36
C ALA A 98 -10.23 -8.53 -26.19
N GLY A 99 -9.93 -9.47 -25.30
CA GLY A 99 -10.80 -10.61 -24.99
C GLY A 99 -12.19 -10.18 -24.52
N THR A 100 -12.30 -9.18 -23.64
CA THR A 100 -13.61 -8.63 -23.25
C THR A 100 -14.35 -7.98 -24.42
N VAL A 101 -13.63 -7.24 -25.27
CA VAL A 101 -14.22 -6.60 -26.46
C VAL A 101 -14.72 -7.65 -27.45
N LEU A 102 -13.92 -8.68 -27.72
CA LEU A 102 -14.30 -9.79 -28.60
C LEU A 102 -15.53 -10.53 -28.07
N LEU A 103 -15.61 -10.76 -26.75
CA LEU A 103 -16.79 -11.35 -26.12
C LEU A 103 -18.04 -10.49 -26.35
N ALA A 104 -17.92 -9.17 -26.21
CA ALA A 104 -19.02 -8.24 -26.48
C ALA A 104 -19.43 -8.24 -27.95
N VAL A 105 -18.46 -8.16 -28.88
CA VAL A 105 -18.72 -8.16 -30.34
C VAL A 105 -19.39 -9.46 -30.77
N ALA A 106 -18.88 -10.62 -30.32
CA ALA A 106 -19.49 -11.91 -30.60
C ALA A 106 -20.92 -12.00 -30.02
N GLY A 107 -21.14 -11.46 -28.82
CA GLY A 107 -22.47 -11.35 -28.22
C GLY A 107 -23.45 -10.54 -29.08
N VAL A 108 -23.02 -9.38 -29.60
CA VAL A 108 -23.81 -8.56 -30.53
C VAL A 108 -24.10 -9.32 -31.83
N LEU A 109 -23.08 -9.96 -32.43
CA LEU A 109 -23.25 -10.70 -33.68
C LEU A 109 -24.26 -11.84 -33.53
N LEU A 110 -24.20 -12.62 -32.44
CA LEU A 110 -25.18 -13.67 -32.16
C LEU A 110 -26.58 -13.13 -31.90
N LEU A 111 -26.69 -11.97 -31.24
CA LEU A 111 -27.97 -11.31 -30.99
C LEU A 111 -28.64 -10.80 -32.28
N VAL A 112 -27.84 -10.32 -33.24
CA VAL A 112 -28.34 -9.73 -34.49
C VAL A 112 -28.54 -10.79 -35.58
N LEU A 113 -27.61 -11.74 -35.72
CA LEU A 113 -27.58 -12.71 -36.83
C LEU A 113 -28.12 -14.10 -36.44
N GLY A 114 -28.29 -14.39 -35.15
CA GLY A 114 -28.57 -15.75 -34.67
C GLY A 114 -30.03 -16.19 -34.70
N TRP A 115 -30.96 -15.34 -35.16
CA TRP A 115 -32.41 -15.58 -35.05
C TRP A 115 -32.88 -16.86 -35.74
N ASP A 116 -32.22 -17.27 -36.82
CA ASP A 116 -32.58 -18.47 -37.58
C ASP A 116 -32.45 -19.78 -36.79
N THR A 117 -31.66 -19.78 -35.71
CA THR A 117 -31.42 -20.96 -34.85
C THR A 117 -32.16 -20.90 -33.50
N GLY A 118 -32.89 -19.80 -33.23
CA GLY A 118 -33.68 -19.59 -32.02
C GLY A 118 -32.89 -19.35 -30.72
N ILE A 119 -31.91 -20.21 -30.40
CA ILE A 119 -31.17 -20.15 -29.12
C ILE A 119 -29.96 -19.20 -29.15
N LEU A 120 -29.37 -18.92 -30.31
CA LEU A 120 -28.18 -18.08 -30.43
C LEU A 120 -28.37 -16.64 -29.90
N PRO A 121 -29.52 -15.96 -30.05
CA PRO A 121 -29.73 -14.64 -29.45
C PRO A 121 -29.68 -14.67 -27.92
N ALA A 122 -30.16 -15.75 -27.28
CA ALA A 122 -30.07 -15.91 -25.83
C ALA A 122 -28.62 -16.11 -25.37
N VAL A 123 -27.83 -16.88 -26.12
CA VAL A 123 -26.38 -17.02 -25.89
C VAL A 123 -25.68 -15.66 -26.09
N GLY A 124 -26.04 -14.91 -27.13
CA GLY A 124 -25.52 -13.57 -27.38
C GLY A 124 -25.81 -12.60 -26.23
N ALA A 125 -27.04 -12.59 -25.72
CA ALA A 125 -27.42 -11.80 -24.55
C ALA A 125 -26.63 -12.19 -23.28
N LEU A 126 -26.42 -13.49 -23.05
CA LEU A 126 -25.58 -13.98 -21.96
C LEU A 126 -24.12 -13.50 -22.10
N MET A 127 -23.54 -13.58 -23.30
CA MET A 127 -22.18 -13.10 -23.58
C MET A 127 -22.06 -11.58 -23.35
N LEU A 128 -23.07 -10.80 -23.72
CA LEU A 128 -23.12 -9.36 -23.46
C LEU A 128 -23.21 -9.06 -21.96
N GLY A 129 -24.03 -9.80 -21.22
CA GLY A 129 -24.10 -9.70 -19.76
C GLY A 129 -22.75 -10.01 -19.11
N LEU A 130 -22.09 -11.08 -19.57
CA LEU A 130 -20.78 -11.48 -19.07
C LEU A 130 -19.70 -10.43 -19.41
N ALA A 131 -19.66 -9.94 -20.65
CA ALA A 131 -18.74 -8.87 -21.07
C ALA A 131 -18.97 -7.58 -20.27
N TRP A 132 -20.22 -7.25 -19.98
CA TRP A 132 -20.56 -6.11 -19.12
C TRP A 132 -20.00 -6.29 -17.70
N VAL A 133 -20.14 -7.47 -17.09
CA VAL A 133 -19.59 -7.74 -15.76
C VAL A 133 -18.05 -7.75 -15.77
N MET A 134 -17.45 -8.37 -16.79
CA MET A 134 -16.00 -8.60 -16.94
C MET A 134 -15.20 -7.38 -17.41
N ARG A 135 -15.87 -6.31 -17.88
CA ARG A 135 -15.18 -5.11 -18.36
C ARG A 135 -14.33 -4.45 -17.28
N PRO A 136 -13.15 -3.89 -17.62
CA PRO A 136 -12.33 -3.17 -16.66
C PRO A 136 -13.12 -2.00 -16.08
N ARG A 137 -13.42 -2.08 -14.78
CA ARG A 137 -14.13 -1.01 -14.06
C ARG A 137 -13.13 0.04 -13.62
N ARG A 138 -13.01 1.13 -14.39
CA ARG A 138 -12.17 2.25 -13.96
C ARG A 138 -12.55 2.69 -12.55
N MET A 139 -11.53 3.05 -11.77
CA MET A 139 -11.71 3.54 -10.41
C MET A 139 -12.72 4.69 -10.43
N ARG A 140 -13.70 4.60 -9.54
CA ARG A 140 -14.63 5.68 -9.23
C ARG A 140 -14.23 6.24 -7.88
N LEU A 141 -14.43 7.55 -7.72
CA LEU A 141 -14.28 8.14 -6.40
C LEU A 141 -15.29 7.48 -5.45
N PRO A 142 -14.92 7.25 -4.19
CA PRO A 142 -15.85 6.73 -3.20
C PRO A 142 -17.08 7.65 -3.12
N GLN A 143 -18.26 7.07 -2.88
CA GLN A 143 -19.49 7.87 -2.74
C GLN A 143 -19.65 8.42 -1.33
N GLU A 144 -18.98 7.81 -0.37
CA GLU A 144 -19.00 8.13 1.06
C GLU A 144 -17.57 8.36 1.55
N GLY A 145 -17.43 9.18 2.59
CA GLY A 145 -16.14 9.53 3.17
C GLY A 145 -15.60 10.91 2.73
N PRO A 146 -14.54 11.41 3.39
CA PRO A 146 -14.00 12.74 3.11
C PRO A 146 -13.32 12.82 1.75
N LEU A 147 -13.92 13.61 0.85
CA LEU A 147 -13.38 13.99 -0.44
C LEU A 147 -13.05 15.47 -0.41
N LEU A 148 -11.79 15.81 -0.65
CA LEU A 148 -11.30 17.17 -0.68
C LEU A 148 -10.93 17.56 -2.10
N TYR A 149 -11.46 18.70 -2.53
CA TYR A 149 -11.05 19.41 -3.72
C TYR A 149 -10.13 20.58 -3.33
N ARG A 150 -9.53 21.21 -4.33
CA ARG A 150 -8.58 22.31 -4.12
C ARG A 150 -9.16 23.49 -3.32
N ALA A 151 -10.47 23.72 -3.40
CA ALA A 151 -11.14 24.76 -2.62
C ALA A 151 -11.29 24.40 -1.13
N ASP A 152 -11.34 23.11 -0.80
CA ASP A 152 -11.53 22.63 0.57
C ASP A 152 -10.21 22.59 1.35
N ALA A 153 -9.09 22.33 0.66
CA ALA A 153 -7.75 22.22 1.25
C ALA A 153 -6.66 22.89 0.40
N PRO A 154 -6.71 24.22 0.20
CA PRO A 154 -5.81 24.93 -0.70
C PRO A 154 -4.32 24.76 -0.36
N GLU A 155 -3.94 24.78 0.92
CA GLU A 155 -2.55 24.61 1.35
C GLU A 155 -2.04 23.18 1.12
N LEU A 156 -2.88 22.17 1.36
CA LEU A 156 -2.56 20.79 1.05
C LEU A 156 -2.32 20.60 -0.46
N PHE A 157 -3.21 21.13 -1.30
CA PHE A 157 -3.06 21.04 -2.76
C PHE A 157 -1.84 21.81 -3.26
N ALA A 158 -1.53 22.97 -2.67
CA ALA A 158 -0.29 23.70 -2.98
C ALA A 158 0.95 22.87 -2.61
N LEU A 159 0.94 22.21 -1.45
CA LEU A 159 2.04 21.33 -1.03
C LEU A 159 2.23 20.18 -2.02
N ILE A 160 1.13 19.53 -2.42
CA ILE A 160 1.16 18.44 -3.41
C ILE A 160 1.71 18.91 -4.75
N ASP A 161 1.32 20.09 -5.22
CA ASP A 161 1.82 20.65 -6.49
C ASP A 161 3.32 20.99 -6.44
N GLU A 162 3.80 21.55 -5.33
CA GLU A 162 5.21 21.83 -5.12
C GLU A 162 6.05 20.55 -5.13
N VAL A 163 5.59 19.52 -4.41
CA VAL A 163 6.24 18.19 -4.43
C VAL A 163 6.21 17.59 -5.83
N ALA A 164 5.07 17.69 -6.53
CA ALA A 164 4.96 17.21 -7.91
C ALA A 164 5.96 17.91 -8.84
N GLY A 165 6.16 19.22 -8.67
CA GLY A 165 7.15 20.01 -9.39
C GLY A 165 8.58 19.52 -9.17
N VAL A 166 8.96 19.22 -7.92
CA VAL A 166 10.30 18.69 -7.58
C VAL A 166 10.52 17.29 -8.15
N VAL A 167 9.50 16.45 -8.11
CA VAL A 167 9.55 15.07 -8.60
C VAL A 167 9.48 14.97 -10.12
N GLY A 168 9.00 16.01 -10.80
CA GLY A 168 8.88 16.05 -12.27
C GLY A 168 7.58 15.46 -12.80
N THR A 169 6.47 15.66 -12.07
CA THR A 169 5.14 15.19 -12.45
C THR A 169 4.08 16.25 -12.20
N THR A 170 2.82 15.99 -12.54
CA THR A 170 1.71 16.91 -12.26
C THR A 170 1.06 16.59 -10.91
N GLY A 171 0.44 17.59 -10.28
CA GLY A 171 -0.35 17.40 -9.07
C GLY A 171 -1.59 16.52 -9.27
N VAL A 172 -2.44 16.50 -8.24
CA VAL A 172 -3.67 15.69 -8.20
C VAL A 172 -4.92 16.55 -8.33
N HIS A 173 -6.04 15.91 -8.67
CA HIS A 173 -7.31 16.60 -8.86
C HIS A 173 -8.22 16.50 -7.64
N VAL A 174 -8.07 15.43 -6.86
CA VAL A 174 -8.90 15.11 -5.70
C VAL A 174 -8.01 14.44 -4.66
N VAL A 175 -8.26 14.74 -3.38
CA VAL A 175 -7.70 14.01 -2.25
C VAL A 175 -8.82 13.24 -1.56
N VAL A 176 -8.64 11.94 -1.38
CA VAL A 176 -9.50 11.09 -0.54
C VAL A 176 -8.78 10.92 0.79
N VAL A 177 -9.50 11.06 1.90
CA VAL A 177 -8.95 10.80 3.23
C VAL A 177 -9.60 9.55 3.80
N GLU A 178 -8.82 8.63 4.33
CA GLU A 178 -9.31 7.37 4.92
C GLU A 178 -8.65 7.06 6.27
N THR A 179 -9.08 5.99 6.94
CA THR A 179 -8.58 5.63 8.28
C THR A 179 -7.27 4.84 8.27
N GLU A 180 -6.95 4.16 7.15
CA GLU A 180 -5.86 3.19 7.08
C GLU A 180 -4.47 3.81 7.28
N ALA A 181 -3.49 2.97 7.64
CA ALA A 181 -2.09 3.36 7.68
C ALA A 181 -1.44 3.22 6.30
N ASN A 182 -1.90 4.00 5.33
CA ASN A 182 -1.51 3.91 3.92
C ASN A 182 -1.52 5.27 3.23
N ALA A 183 -0.88 5.37 2.06
CA ALA A 183 -1.11 6.43 1.09
C ALA A 183 -0.96 5.86 -0.31
N SER A 184 -1.70 6.40 -1.28
CA SER A 184 -1.54 5.98 -2.67
C SER A 184 -1.98 7.05 -3.65
N VAL A 185 -1.36 7.10 -4.82
CA VAL A 185 -1.87 7.88 -5.96
C VAL A 185 -2.28 6.96 -7.10
N THR A 186 -3.52 7.12 -7.57
CA THR A 186 -4.07 6.36 -8.69
C THR A 186 -4.82 7.28 -9.68
N THR A 187 -5.37 6.69 -10.73
CA THR A 187 -6.19 7.40 -11.72
C THR A 187 -7.66 6.99 -11.64
N TYR A 188 -8.56 7.94 -11.88
CA TYR A 188 -10.00 7.72 -11.84
C TYR A 188 -10.71 8.30 -13.07
N GLY A 189 -11.89 7.73 -13.36
CA GLY A 189 -12.79 8.20 -14.42
C GLY A 189 -12.26 8.02 -15.85
N LEU A 190 -13.01 8.57 -16.82
CA LEU A 190 -12.70 8.38 -18.24
C LEU A 190 -11.49 9.18 -18.72
N ARG A 191 -11.21 10.30 -18.06
CA ARG A 191 -10.08 11.20 -18.38
C ARG A 191 -8.79 10.84 -17.63
N ALA A 192 -8.76 9.72 -16.91
CA ALA A 192 -7.61 9.28 -16.10
C ALA A 192 -7.06 10.39 -15.18
N ARG A 193 -7.96 11.12 -14.51
CA ARG A 193 -7.58 12.16 -13.55
C ARG A 193 -6.93 11.52 -12.33
N ARG A 194 -5.99 12.21 -11.69
CA ARG A 194 -5.26 11.69 -10.53
C ARG A 194 -6.01 11.93 -9.23
N VAL A 195 -6.06 10.92 -8.38
CA VAL A 195 -6.56 11.00 -7.00
C VAL A 195 -5.45 10.53 -6.06
N LEU A 196 -5.19 11.31 -5.02
CA LEU A 196 -4.33 10.93 -3.90
C LEU A 196 -5.23 10.44 -2.76
N THR A 197 -4.99 9.25 -2.26
CA THR A 197 -5.58 8.75 -1.03
C THR A 197 -4.57 8.93 0.11
N ILE A 198 -4.99 9.62 1.17
CA ILE A 198 -4.22 9.81 2.40
C ILE A 198 -4.91 9.07 3.53
N GLY A 199 -4.26 8.04 4.05
CA GLY A 199 -4.69 7.38 5.27
C GLY A 199 -4.23 8.15 6.51
N LEU A 200 -5.16 8.56 7.37
CA LEU A 200 -4.85 9.31 8.60
C LEU A 200 -4.02 8.48 9.58
N GLY A 201 -4.19 7.15 9.59
CA GLY A 201 -3.36 6.28 10.43
C GLY A 201 -1.87 6.45 10.16
N LEU A 202 -1.48 6.71 8.91
CA LEU A 202 -0.10 7.01 8.54
C LEU A 202 0.19 8.51 8.68
N TRP A 203 -0.64 9.37 8.09
CA TRP A 203 -0.38 10.81 8.04
C TRP A 203 -0.17 11.47 9.41
N GLU A 204 -0.94 11.08 10.41
CA GLU A 204 -0.90 11.66 11.77
C GLU A 204 0.38 11.31 12.54
N VAL A 205 1.02 10.17 12.21
CA VAL A 205 2.23 9.71 12.92
C VAL A 205 3.53 10.19 12.28
N LEU A 206 3.44 10.83 11.10
CA LEU A 206 4.58 11.38 10.38
C LEU A 206 4.90 12.81 10.81
N SER A 207 6.19 13.11 10.92
CA SER A 207 6.65 14.50 11.02
C SER A 207 6.33 15.30 9.74
N PRO A 208 6.33 16.64 9.77
CA PRO A 208 6.07 17.43 8.57
C PRO A 208 6.95 17.01 7.38
N GLN A 209 8.26 16.86 7.57
CA GLN A 209 9.13 16.49 6.46
C GLN A 209 8.98 15.04 6.01
N GLU A 210 8.61 14.12 6.91
CA GLU A 210 8.20 12.76 6.52
C GLU A 210 6.94 12.77 5.64
N ARG A 211 5.98 13.69 5.86
CA ARG A 211 4.81 13.84 4.99
C ARG A 211 5.20 14.32 3.59
N VAL A 212 6.15 15.24 3.47
CA VAL A 212 6.71 15.65 2.17
C VAL A 212 7.40 14.47 1.48
N ALA A 213 8.19 13.70 2.23
CA ALA A 213 8.84 12.50 1.74
C ALA A 213 7.81 11.47 1.25
N LEU A 214 6.70 11.28 1.97
CA LEU A 214 5.61 10.38 1.57
C LEU A 214 4.96 10.83 0.26
N LEU A 215 4.62 12.11 0.13
CA LEU A 215 4.08 12.65 -1.11
C LEU A 215 5.08 12.51 -2.27
N GLY A 216 6.37 12.73 -2.00
CA GLY A 216 7.43 12.56 -2.99
C GLY A 216 7.56 11.13 -3.49
N HIS A 217 7.40 10.14 -2.59
CA HIS A 217 7.35 8.73 -2.94
C HIS A 217 6.14 8.43 -3.84
N GLU A 218 4.93 8.78 -3.39
CA GLU A 218 3.69 8.45 -4.11
C GLU A 218 3.60 9.10 -5.49
N LEU A 219 4.04 10.36 -5.60
CA LEU A 219 4.10 11.08 -6.89
C LEU A 219 5.27 10.58 -7.76
N GLY A 220 6.34 10.06 -7.13
CA GLY A 220 7.51 9.48 -7.78
C GLY A 220 7.16 8.33 -8.73
N HIS A 221 6.16 7.52 -8.36
CA HIS A 221 5.63 6.45 -9.21
C HIS A 221 5.13 6.93 -10.58
N PHE A 222 4.60 8.15 -10.66
CA PHE A 222 4.13 8.74 -11.93
C PHE A 222 5.25 9.37 -12.75
N ALA A 223 6.33 9.84 -12.11
CA ALA A 223 7.47 10.42 -12.81
C ALA A 223 8.36 9.35 -13.47
N HIS A 224 8.50 8.18 -12.83
CA HIS A 224 9.44 7.14 -13.26
C HIS A 224 8.82 6.06 -14.15
N GLY A 225 7.56 6.20 -14.54
CA GLY A 225 6.94 5.35 -15.55
C GLY A 225 6.65 3.93 -15.09
N ASP A 226 6.10 3.77 -13.88
CA ASP A 226 5.61 2.48 -13.38
C ASP A 226 4.60 1.88 -14.38
N THR A 227 5.04 0.83 -15.09
CA THR A 227 4.27 0.17 -16.14
C THR A 227 2.95 -0.41 -15.63
N ARG A 228 2.89 -0.81 -14.34
CA ARG A 228 1.65 -1.34 -13.73
C ARG A 228 0.62 -0.24 -13.49
N ARG A 229 1.06 0.98 -13.22
CA ARG A 229 0.19 2.18 -13.10
C ARG A 229 -0.22 2.78 -14.44
N GLY A 230 0.32 2.28 -15.55
CA GLY A 230 -0.15 2.61 -16.90
C GLY A 230 -1.59 2.13 -17.13
N VAL A 231 -2.41 2.95 -17.81
CA VAL A 231 -3.86 2.71 -18.00
C VAL A 231 -4.16 1.30 -18.51
N PHE A 232 -3.46 0.83 -19.55
CA PHE A 232 -3.71 -0.48 -20.16
C PHE A 232 -3.39 -1.66 -19.24
N MET A 233 -2.28 -1.59 -18.50
CA MET A 233 -1.86 -2.65 -17.58
C MET A 233 -2.77 -2.68 -16.36
N SER A 234 -3.07 -1.50 -15.79
CA SER A 234 -4.04 -1.35 -14.70
C SER A 234 -5.43 -1.90 -15.08
N ASP A 235 -5.91 -1.61 -16.29
CA ASP A 235 -7.18 -2.13 -16.79
C ASP A 235 -7.15 -3.66 -16.95
N ALA A 236 -6.06 -4.22 -17.51
CA ALA A 236 -5.92 -5.67 -17.67
C ALA A 236 -5.85 -6.41 -16.33
N LEU A 237 -5.06 -5.92 -15.37
CA LEU A 237 -4.98 -6.50 -14.03
C LEU A 237 -6.33 -6.46 -13.32
N ARG A 238 -7.09 -5.36 -13.48
CA ARG A 238 -8.43 -5.22 -12.91
C ARG A 238 -9.45 -6.12 -13.59
N ALA A 239 -9.36 -6.29 -14.90
CA ALA A 239 -10.17 -7.25 -15.65
C ALA A 239 -9.91 -8.66 -15.12
N LEU A 240 -8.65 -9.11 -15.07
CA LEU A 240 -8.28 -10.42 -14.55
C LEU A 240 -8.71 -10.63 -13.09
N ALA A 241 -8.58 -9.62 -12.23
CA ALA A 241 -9.08 -9.68 -10.85
C ALA A 241 -10.60 -9.88 -10.80
N THR A 242 -11.34 -9.18 -11.68
CA THR A 242 -12.79 -9.34 -11.83
C THR A 242 -13.14 -10.72 -12.38
N TRP A 243 -12.40 -11.22 -13.37
CA TRP A 243 -12.61 -12.56 -13.95
C TRP A 243 -12.36 -13.64 -12.91
N ARG A 244 -11.30 -13.51 -12.11
CA ARG A 244 -11.02 -14.40 -10.98
C ARG A 244 -12.18 -14.42 -10.00
N TYR A 245 -12.70 -13.24 -9.63
CA TYR A 245 -13.84 -13.12 -8.73
C TYR A 245 -15.09 -13.82 -9.30
N VAL A 246 -15.43 -13.57 -10.56
CA VAL A 246 -16.60 -14.16 -11.25
C VAL A 246 -16.47 -15.68 -11.42
N LEU A 247 -15.26 -16.17 -11.69
CA LEU A 247 -14.98 -17.59 -11.91
C LEU A 247 -14.77 -18.39 -10.61
N THR A 248 -14.61 -17.73 -9.46
CA THR A 248 -14.45 -18.41 -8.18
C THR A 248 -15.81 -19.02 -7.78
N PRO A 249 -15.94 -20.35 -7.68
CA PRO A 249 -17.22 -20.96 -7.37
C PRO A 249 -17.65 -20.62 -5.94
N ILE A 250 -18.92 -20.23 -5.76
CA ILE A 250 -19.54 -20.13 -4.44
C ILE A 250 -20.09 -21.51 -4.10
N SER A 251 -19.48 -22.19 -3.14
CA SER A 251 -19.91 -23.54 -2.75
C SER A 251 -21.19 -23.49 -1.92
N SER A 252 -22.29 -24.03 -2.44
CA SER A 252 -23.53 -24.30 -1.70
C SER A 252 -23.77 -25.80 -1.43
N GLY A 253 -22.91 -26.68 -1.98
CA GLY A 253 -22.88 -28.12 -1.72
C GLY A 253 -23.66 -28.99 -2.72
N GLY A 254 -24.22 -28.42 -3.79
CA GLY A 254 -25.07 -29.12 -4.76
C GLY A 254 -24.33 -29.85 -5.90
N VAL A 255 -25.09 -30.63 -6.70
CA VAL A 255 -24.57 -31.24 -7.95
C VAL A 255 -24.27 -30.17 -9.01
N VAL A 256 -25.11 -29.14 -9.10
CA VAL A 256 -24.93 -28.01 -10.02
C VAL A 256 -23.62 -27.28 -9.70
N ASP A 257 -23.31 -27.04 -8.42
CA ASP A 257 -22.06 -26.38 -8.01
C ASP A 257 -20.82 -27.16 -8.43
N ARG A 258 -20.86 -28.49 -8.33
CA ARG A 258 -19.77 -29.37 -8.79
C ARG A 258 -19.57 -29.23 -10.30
N LEU A 259 -20.65 -29.19 -11.07
CA LEU A 259 -20.57 -28.99 -12.52
C LEU A 259 -20.02 -27.60 -12.88
N VAL A 260 -20.49 -26.54 -12.21
CA VAL A 260 -19.97 -25.17 -12.38
C VAL A 260 -18.49 -25.11 -12.02
N SER A 261 -18.07 -25.76 -10.92
CA SER A 261 -16.67 -25.78 -10.49
C SER A 261 -15.76 -26.48 -11.51
N VAL A 262 -16.20 -27.59 -12.10
CA VAL A 262 -15.47 -28.30 -13.16
C VAL A 262 -15.35 -27.43 -14.42
N LEU A 263 -16.44 -26.77 -14.84
CA LEU A 263 -16.44 -25.88 -15.99
C LEU A 263 -15.57 -24.63 -15.75
N ALA A 264 -15.55 -24.11 -14.52
CA ALA A 264 -14.76 -22.95 -14.13
C ALA A 264 -13.27 -23.25 -13.91
N PHE A 265 -12.89 -24.52 -13.74
CA PHE A 265 -11.51 -24.90 -13.39
C PHE A 265 -10.47 -24.44 -14.42
N LEU A 266 -10.66 -24.75 -15.70
CA LEU A 266 -9.75 -24.34 -16.77
C LEU A 266 -9.65 -22.81 -16.93
N PRO A 267 -10.76 -22.05 -17.03
CA PRO A 267 -10.65 -20.60 -17.15
C PRO A 267 -10.10 -19.95 -15.88
N LEU A 268 -10.44 -20.45 -14.69
CA LEU A 268 -9.88 -19.93 -13.44
C LEU A 268 -8.38 -20.16 -13.33
N THR A 269 -7.89 -21.36 -13.67
CA THR A 269 -6.46 -21.67 -13.68
C THR A 269 -5.71 -20.85 -14.73
N ALA A 270 -6.29 -20.63 -15.91
CA ALA A 270 -5.72 -19.73 -16.92
C ALA A 270 -5.63 -18.28 -16.42
N VAL A 271 -6.67 -17.76 -15.76
CA VAL A 271 -6.66 -16.40 -15.17
C VAL A 271 -5.59 -16.28 -14.08
N ILE A 272 -5.48 -17.27 -13.18
CA ILE A 272 -4.44 -17.30 -12.16
C ILE A 272 -3.04 -17.37 -12.79
N GLY A 273 -2.87 -18.18 -13.84
CA GLY A 273 -1.63 -18.27 -14.60
C GLY A 273 -1.24 -16.94 -15.27
N LEU A 274 -2.20 -16.25 -15.90
CA LEU A 274 -1.99 -14.94 -16.52
C LEU A 274 -1.63 -13.86 -15.49
N LEU A 275 -2.32 -13.83 -14.33
CA LEU A 275 -1.97 -12.93 -13.23
C LEU A 275 -0.55 -13.20 -12.73
N SER A 276 -0.18 -14.47 -12.55
CA SER A 276 1.15 -14.86 -12.09
C SER A 276 2.24 -14.51 -13.11
N LEU A 277 1.95 -14.68 -14.42
CA LEU A 277 2.86 -14.35 -15.50
C LEU A 277 3.05 -12.83 -15.64
N LEU A 278 1.97 -12.05 -15.63
CA LEU A 278 2.05 -10.58 -15.65
C LEU A 278 2.81 -10.05 -14.44
N ASP A 279 2.57 -10.62 -13.27
CA ASP A 279 3.31 -10.26 -12.07
C ASP A 279 4.80 -10.57 -12.22
N HIS A 280 5.15 -11.77 -12.71
CA HIS A 280 6.53 -12.15 -12.98
C HIS A 280 7.22 -11.19 -13.96
N LEU A 281 6.57 -10.85 -15.07
CA LEU A 281 7.13 -9.98 -16.11
C LEU A 281 7.28 -8.52 -15.65
N THR A 282 6.47 -8.08 -14.68
CA THR A 282 6.46 -6.68 -14.22
C THR A 282 7.17 -6.47 -12.89
N LEU A 283 7.51 -7.55 -12.16
CA LEU A 283 8.08 -7.49 -10.80
C LEU A 283 9.36 -6.66 -10.72
N ARG A 284 10.32 -6.90 -11.62
CA ARG A 284 11.60 -6.17 -11.62
C ARG A 284 11.41 -4.67 -11.88
N GLU A 285 10.59 -4.31 -12.87
CA GLU A 285 10.28 -2.90 -13.17
C GLU A 285 9.51 -2.24 -12.02
N SER A 286 8.63 -2.97 -11.33
CA SER A 286 7.92 -2.47 -10.14
C SER A 286 8.90 -2.15 -9.02
N GLN A 287 9.84 -3.06 -8.74
CA GLN A 287 10.88 -2.84 -7.73
C GLN A 287 11.82 -1.69 -8.09
N ARG A 288 12.14 -1.53 -9.37
CA ARG A 288 12.91 -0.39 -9.87
C ARG A 288 12.16 0.92 -9.62
N ALA A 289 10.85 0.95 -9.87
CA ALA A 289 10.00 2.11 -9.61
C ALA A 289 9.97 2.46 -8.11
N GLU A 290 9.92 1.48 -7.21
CA GLU A 290 10.02 1.69 -5.76
C GLU A 290 11.32 2.41 -5.36
N TYR A 291 12.46 1.92 -5.84
CA TYR A 291 13.76 2.56 -5.55
C TYR A 291 13.84 4.00 -6.09
N LEU A 292 13.30 4.26 -7.28
CA LEU A 292 13.24 5.60 -7.86
C LEU A 292 12.26 6.53 -7.13
N ALA A 293 11.13 5.98 -6.67
CA ALA A 293 10.20 6.68 -5.81
C ALA A 293 10.84 7.04 -4.46
N ASP A 294 11.71 6.19 -3.92
CA ASP A 294 12.47 6.50 -2.71
C ASP A 294 13.49 7.63 -2.91
N VAL A 295 14.15 7.69 -4.07
CA VAL A 295 14.99 8.84 -4.44
C VAL A 295 14.15 10.11 -4.58
N SER A 296 12.93 10.01 -5.12
CA SER A 296 11.98 11.13 -5.23
C SER A 296 11.52 11.63 -3.87
N SER A 297 11.25 10.69 -2.97
CA SER A 297 10.95 10.91 -1.56
C SER A 297 12.05 11.71 -0.87
N ALA A 298 13.30 11.27 -1.03
CA ALA A 298 14.47 11.93 -0.47
C ALA A 298 14.70 13.32 -1.10
N ARG A 299 14.54 13.46 -2.42
CA ARG A 299 14.69 14.75 -3.10
C ARG A 299 13.66 15.78 -2.64
N ALA A 300 12.41 15.39 -2.47
CA ALA A 300 11.35 16.29 -2.05
C ALA A 300 11.48 16.65 -0.56
N GLY A 301 11.56 15.64 0.32
CA GLY A 301 11.46 15.81 1.78
C GLY A 301 12.78 15.83 2.54
N SER A 302 13.90 15.42 1.95
CA SER A 302 15.23 15.10 2.51
C SER A 302 15.50 13.60 2.70
N THR A 303 16.78 13.22 2.63
CA THR A 303 17.25 11.85 2.88
C THR A 303 16.87 11.37 4.29
N VAL A 304 17.00 12.23 5.30
CA VAL A 304 16.63 11.89 6.70
C VAL A 304 15.14 11.59 6.80
N ALA A 305 14.30 12.44 6.19
CA ALA A 305 12.85 12.24 6.21
C ALA A 305 12.41 10.99 5.44
N ALA A 306 13.06 10.67 4.31
CA ALA A 306 12.77 9.45 3.54
C ALA A 306 13.18 8.17 4.30
N VAL A 307 14.33 8.18 4.97
CA VAL A 307 14.76 7.06 5.83
C VAL A 307 13.80 6.88 7.01
N ALA A 308 13.46 7.98 7.70
CA ALA A 308 12.50 7.96 8.79
C ALA A 308 11.12 7.45 8.33
N LEU A 309 10.66 7.86 7.14
CA LEU A 309 9.43 7.36 6.55
C LEU A 309 9.46 5.83 6.36
N LEU A 310 10.55 5.27 5.82
CA LEU A 310 10.69 3.82 5.66
C LEU A 310 10.60 3.10 7.01
N ASP A 311 11.16 3.67 8.07
CA ASP A 311 11.04 3.13 9.43
C ASP A 311 9.60 3.24 9.95
N ARG A 312 8.88 4.33 9.68
CA ARG A 312 7.46 4.50 10.04
C ARG A 312 6.55 3.50 9.34
N LEU A 313 6.85 3.14 8.08
CA LEU A 313 6.09 2.14 7.33
C LEU A 313 6.17 0.74 7.96
N LEU A 314 7.24 0.42 8.69
CA LEU A 314 7.34 -0.84 9.44
C LEU A 314 6.31 -0.93 10.57
N LEU A 315 5.74 0.20 11.01
CA LEU A 315 4.75 0.28 12.06
C LEU A 315 3.30 0.29 11.56
N CYS A 316 3.04 0.28 10.25
CA CYS A 316 1.67 0.31 9.72
C CYS A 316 0.78 -0.82 10.29
N GLY A 317 1.34 -2.02 10.47
CA GLY A 317 0.63 -3.13 11.13
C GLY A 317 0.32 -2.86 12.60
N SER A 318 1.24 -2.22 13.34
CA SER A 318 1.02 -1.80 14.73
C SER A 318 -0.03 -0.69 14.83
N VAL A 319 -0.04 0.27 13.89
CA VAL A 319 -1.05 1.32 13.79
C VAL A 319 -2.43 0.72 13.55
N ALA A 320 -2.57 -0.21 12.59
CA ALA A 320 -3.83 -0.88 12.32
C ALA A 320 -4.34 -1.66 13.55
N ASN A 321 -3.44 -2.37 14.24
CA ASN A 321 -3.77 -3.05 15.49
C ASN A 321 -4.17 -2.09 16.61
N TYR A 322 -3.52 -0.93 16.72
CA TYR A 322 -3.85 0.11 17.69
C TYR A 322 -5.26 0.67 17.44
N LEU A 323 -5.57 1.09 16.22
CA LEU A 323 -6.90 1.62 15.86
C LEU A 323 -8.00 0.58 16.10
N ARG A 324 -7.72 -0.70 15.78
CA ARG A 324 -8.63 -1.81 16.09
C ARG A 324 -8.85 -1.96 17.60
N ARG A 325 -7.80 -1.86 18.41
CA ARG A 325 -7.90 -1.92 19.88
C ARG A 325 -8.72 -0.76 20.45
N GLU A 326 -8.50 0.47 19.99
CA GLU A 326 -9.30 1.63 20.40
C GLU A 326 -10.79 1.45 20.07
N SER A 327 -11.10 0.93 18.87
CA SER A 327 -12.47 0.62 18.46
C SER A 327 -13.12 -0.45 19.36
N VAL A 328 -12.42 -1.54 19.65
CA VAL A 328 -12.90 -2.58 20.56
C VAL A 328 -13.08 -2.05 21.99
N ALA A 329 -12.13 -1.26 22.49
CA ALA A 329 -12.17 -0.68 23.83
C ALA A 329 -13.38 0.26 24.00
N ALA A 330 -13.67 1.09 23.00
CA ALA A 330 -14.82 1.99 23.02
C ALA A 330 -16.18 1.28 23.03
N ARG A 331 -16.26 0.07 22.46
CA ARG A 331 -17.47 -0.79 22.50
C ARG A 331 -17.61 -1.60 23.80
N GLY A 332 -16.51 -1.83 24.52
CA GLY A 332 -16.48 -2.60 25.77
C GLY A 332 -17.03 -1.82 26.97
N LYS A 333 -18.00 -2.38 27.68
CA LYS A 333 -18.66 -1.74 28.86
C LYS A 333 -17.79 -1.62 30.13
N GLY A 334 -16.46 -1.73 30.09
CA GLY A 334 -15.66 -1.61 31.33
C GLY A 334 -14.19 -2.02 31.30
N GLY A 335 -13.40 -1.60 30.31
CA GLY A 335 -11.94 -1.81 30.30
C GLY A 335 -11.16 -0.75 31.10
N PRO A 336 -9.95 -1.07 31.62
CA PRO A 336 -9.14 -0.16 32.45
C PRO A 336 -8.50 0.92 31.58
N GLY A 337 -9.00 2.15 31.69
CA GLY A 337 -8.52 3.30 30.91
C GLY A 337 -9.62 4.31 30.64
N ARG A 338 -10.38 4.69 31.69
CA ARG A 338 -11.45 5.68 31.53
C ARG A 338 -10.84 7.00 31.04
N LEU A 339 -11.18 7.40 29.82
CA LEU A 339 -11.29 8.80 29.47
C LEU A 339 -12.18 9.48 30.53
N PRO A 340 -11.88 10.72 30.96
CA PRO A 340 -12.72 11.44 31.89
C PRO A 340 -14.18 11.42 31.40
N VAL A 341 -15.14 11.34 32.33
CA VAL A 341 -16.59 11.10 32.08
C VAL A 341 -17.21 12.08 31.05
N ALA A 342 -16.53 13.17 30.71
CA ALA A 342 -16.92 14.18 29.74
C ALA A 342 -16.31 14.04 28.32
N ALA A 343 -15.27 13.22 28.11
CA ALA A 343 -14.58 13.09 26.83
C ALA A 343 -15.17 11.95 25.99
N ARG A 344 -15.50 12.23 24.72
CA ARG A 344 -15.99 11.17 23.82
C ARG A 344 -14.80 10.30 23.37
N PRO A 345 -15.00 9.00 23.12
CA PRO A 345 -13.91 8.10 22.72
C PRO A 345 -13.14 8.56 21.47
N GLU A 346 -13.83 9.22 20.53
CA GLU A 346 -13.25 9.77 19.31
C GLU A 346 -12.37 11.02 19.54
N ASP A 347 -12.54 11.72 20.67
CA ASP A 347 -11.81 12.94 20.96
C ASP A 347 -10.34 12.61 21.23
N GLY A 348 -9.43 13.26 20.51
CA GLY A 348 -7.98 13.06 20.68
C GLY A 348 -7.44 11.73 20.15
N LEU A 349 -8.22 10.96 19.38
CA LEU A 349 -7.80 9.64 18.87
C LEU A 349 -6.48 9.73 18.09
N TRP A 350 -6.37 10.69 17.18
CA TRP A 350 -5.20 10.86 16.32
C TRP A 350 -3.98 11.32 17.11
N GLU A 351 -4.18 12.19 18.10
CA GLU A 351 -3.14 12.63 19.03
C GLU A 351 -2.61 11.45 19.87
N ARG A 352 -3.49 10.62 20.44
CA ARG A 352 -3.09 9.40 21.15
C ARG A 352 -2.34 8.41 20.25
N LEU A 353 -2.77 8.26 19.00
CA LEU A 353 -2.06 7.45 18.01
C LEU A 353 -0.65 8.00 17.77
N ALA A 354 -0.52 9.31 17.54
CA ALA A 354 0.77 9.95 17.34
C ALA A 354 1.69 9.78 18.58
N GLU A 355 1.15 9.93 19.79
CA GLU A 355 1.86 9.68 21.05
C GLU A 355 2.30 8.22 21.19
N TYR A 356 1.44 7.26 20.85
CA TYR A 356 1.77 5.83 20.85
C TYR A 356 2.97 5.54 19.95
N VAL A 357 2.95 6.04 18.70
CA VAL A 357 4.04 5.81 17.74
C VAL A 357 5.30 6.60 18.11
N ALA A 358 5.17 7.79 18.69
CA ALA A 358 6.30 8.54 19.22
C ALA A 358 6.97 7.84 20.43
N GLY A 359 6.21 7.09 21.22
CA GLY A 359 6.69 6.31 22.35
C GLY A 359 7.25 4.92 22.00
N VAL A 360 7.38 4.58 20.71
CA VAL A 360 8.02 3.33 20.27
C VAL A 360 9.54 3.45 20.48
N PRO A 361 10.18 2.55 21.25
CA PRO A 361 11.62 2.62 21.49
C PRO A 361 12.43 2.23 20.25
N GLU A 362 13.64 2.79 20.11
CA GLU A 362 14.58 2.45 19.02
C GLU A 362 14.88 0.94 18.96
N HIS A 363 14.88 0.26 20.10
CA HIS A 363 15.02 -1.20 20.20
C HIS A 363 13.95 -1.97 19.42
N GLU A 364 12.72 -1.44 19.32
CA GLU A 364 11.66 -2.05 18.53
C GLU A 364 11.84 -1.75 17.04
N TYR A 365 12.23 -0.51 16.67
CA TYR A 365 12.59 -0.20 15.27
C TYR A 365 13.75 -1.06 14.77
N GLU A 366 14.76 -1.30 15.61
CA GLU A 366 15.86 -2.21 15.31
C GLU A 366 15.36 -3.64 15.09
N ARG A 367 14.49 -4.15 15.97
CA ARG A 367 13.87 -5.46 15.80
C ARG A 367 13.18 -5.56 14.44
N LEU A 368 12.31 -4.61 14.11
CA LEU A 368 11.53 -4.61 12.88
C LEU A 368 12.42 -4.52 11.64
N ARG A 369 13.51 -3.75 11.69
CA ARG A 369 14.52 -3.72 10.61
C ARG A 369 15.20 -5.08 10.43
N ARG A 370 15.57 -5.77 11.52
CA ARG A 370 16.17 -7.12 11.46
C ARG A 370 15.18 -8.17 10.97
N VAL A 371 13.92 -8.13 11.43
CA VAL A 371 12.84 -8.99 10.90
C VAL A 371 12.67 -8.74 9.40
N ALA A 372 12.62 -7.47 8.99
CA ALA A 372 12.47 -7.11 7.59
C ALA A 372 13.65 -7.59 6.74
N ALA A 373 14.88 -7.55 7.25
CA ALA A 373 16.04 -8.13 6.58
C ALA A 373 15.97 -9.66 6.50
N ARG A 374 15.61 -10.35 7.59
CA ARG A 374 15.54 -11.83 7.67
C ARG A 374 14.47 -12.41 6.75
N ARG A 375 13.26 -11.85 6.79
CA ARG A 375 12.15 -12.29 5.95
C ARG A 375 12.29 -11.83 4.50
N GLY A 376 13.25 -10.94 4.20
CA GLY A 376 13.29 -10.22 2.92
C GLY A 376 12.03 -9.36 2.71
N HIS A 377 11.46 -8.86 3.81
CA HIS A 377 10.17 -8.19 3.86
C HIS A 377 10.19 -6.88 3.04
N GLY A 378 9.33 -6.85 2.03
CA GLY A 378 8.78 -5.63 1.47
C GLY A 378 7.47 -5.30 2.18
N VAL A 379 6.97 -4.06 2.06
CA VAL A 379 5.66 -3.63 2.59
C VAL A 379 4.54 -4.60 2.17
N ASP A 380 4.72 -5.25 1.01
CA ASP A 380 4.05 -6.50 0.62
C ASP A 380 5.03 -7.45 -0.12
N ALA A 381 4.51 -8.58 -0.64
CA ALA A 381 5.29 -9.59 -1.35
C ALA A 381 5.94 -9.14 -2.69
N THR A 382 5.67 -7.92 -3.15
CA THR A 382 6.20 -7.35 -4.41
C THR A 382 7.22 -6.25 -4.22
N HIS A 383 7.26 -5.62 -3.04
CA HIS A 383 8.21 -4.55 -2.76
C HIS A 383 9.64 -5.09 -2.57
N PRO A 384 10.68 -4.30 -2.93
CA PRO A 384 12.05 -4.65 -2.57
C PRO A 384 12.21 -4.71 -1.04
N PRO A 385 13.16 -5.52 -0.53
CA PRO A 385 13.46 -5.56 0.90
C PRO A 385 13.74 -4.16 1.47
N THR A 386 13.07 -3.81 2.56
CA THR A 386 13.10 -2.44 3.13
C THR A 386 14.52 -1.99 3.49
N HIS A 387 15.37 -2.90 3.96
CA HIS A 387 16.77 -2.59 4.29
C HIS A 387 17.60 -2.17 3.06
N LEU A 388 17.32 -2.74 1.88
CA LEU A 388 17.98 -2.35 0.63
C LEU A 388 17.49 -0.98 0.17
N ARG A 389 16.18 -0.71 0.27
CA ARG A 389 15.59 0.60 -0.03
C ARG A 389 16.23 1.71 0.80
N ARG A 390 16.31 1.50 2.12
CA ARG A 390 16.96 2.43 3.06
C ARG A 390 18.41 2.73 2.67
N ARG A 391 19.18 1.68 2.33
CA ARG A 391 20.56 1.83 1.84
C ARG A 391 20.62 2.61 0.52
N CYS A 392 19.74 2.31 -0.44
CA CYS A 392 19.73 2.92 -1.77
C CYS A 392 19.35 4.40 -1.74
N VAL A 393 18.50 4.83 -0.80
CA VAL A 393 18.14 6.24 -0.59
C VAL A 393 19.34 7.11 -0.27
N GLU A 394 20.35 6.56 0.40
CA GLU A 394 21.55 7.28 0.81
C GLU A 394 22.62 7.34 -0.30
N VAL A 395 22.51 6.51 -1.34
CA VAL A 395 23.52 6.38 -2.41
C VAL A 395 23.73 7.66 -3.24
N PRO A 396 22.68 8.38 -3.72
CA PRO A 396 22.88 9.62 -4.48
C PRO A 396 23.58 10.74 -3.69
N GLY A 397 23.75 10.58 -2.38
CA GLY A 397 24.19 11.61 -1.44
C GLY A 397 23.01 12.21 -0.65
N PRO A 398 23.29 12.95 0.44
CA PRO A 398 22.25 13.53 1.27
C PRO A 398 21.52 14.66 0.55
N PHE A 399 20.22 14.51 0.36
CA PHE A 399 19.34 15.58 -0.10
C PHE A 399 18.90 16.45 1.08
N ALA A 400 19.07 17.76 0.94
CA ALA A 400 18.38 18.75 1.75
C ALA A 400 16.90 18.80 1.32
N PRO A 401 15.97 19.19 2.22
CA PRO A 401 14.55 19.30 1.86
C PRO A 401 14.36 20.40 0.80
N GLN A 402 13.87 20.02 -0.40
CA GLN A 402 13.56 20.98 -1.46
C GLN A 402 12.19 21.61 -1.28
N VAL A 403 11.25 20.90 -0.65
CA VAL A 403 9.95 21.45 -0.26
C VAL A 403 9.92 21.60 1.26
N PRO A 404 10.09 22.83 1.79
CA PRO A 404 10.03 23.06 3.23
C PRO A 404 8.58 22.97 3.73
N TYR A 405 8.36 22.19 4.79
CA TYR A 405 7.06 22.10 5.45
C TYR A 405 7.18 22.53 6.91
N GLY A 406 7.23 23.85 7.11
CA GLY A 406 7.34 24.46 8.44
C GLY A 406 6.05 24.37 9.26
N ALA A 407 6.18 24.64 10.57
CA ALA A 407 5.08 24.50 11.54
C ALA A 407 3.81 25.29 11.18
N ALA A 408 3.95 26.51 10.64
CA ALA A 408 2.80 27.34 10.25
C ALA A 408 1.97 26.68 9.13
N ARG A 409 2.64 26.15 8.10
CA ARG A 409 2.00 25.43 7.00
C ARG A 409 1.42 24.10 7.48
N ALA A 410 2.14 23.37 8.33
CA ALA A 410 1.65 22.13 8.94
C ALA A 410 0.36 22.37 9.75
N ALA A 411 0.29 23.46 10.50
CA ALA A 411 -0.91 23.85 11.22
C ALA A 411 -2.07 24.24 10.28
N ALA A 412 -1.78 24.86 9.13
CA ALA A 412 -2.78 25.20 8.13
C ALA A 412 -3.40 23.93 7.50
N VAL A 413 -2.56 23.01 7.03
CA VAL A 413 -3.02 21.72 6.48
C VAL A 413 -3.77 20.90 7.54
N ALA A 414 -3.33 20.92 8.80
CA ALA A 414 -4.05 20.25 9.88
C ALA A 414 -5.46 20.84 10.12
N ARG A 415 -5.65 22.16 9.94
CA ARG A 415 -6.99 22.78 9.97
C ARG A 415 -7.84 22.37 8.78
N GLU A 416 -7.28 22.33 7.58
CA GLU A 416 -7.97 21.87 6.36
C GLU A 416 -8.45 20.42 6.49
N LEU A 417 -7.63 19.55 7.10
CA LEU A 417 -7.99 18.16 7.37
C LEU A 417 -8.93 17.99 8.58
N GLY A 418 -9.15 19.03 9.38
CA GLY A 418 -9.91 18.97 10.64
C GLY A 418 -11.29 18.30 10.52
N PRO A 419 -12.14 18.70 9.54
CA PRO A 419 -13.44 18.05 9.32
C PRO A 419 -13.33 16.56 8.98
N ALA A 420 -12.36 16.18 8.15
CA ALA A 420 -12.09 14.80 7.78
C ALA A 420 -11.60 13.99 8.99
N ARG A 421 -10.66 14.54 9.78
CA ARG A 421 -10.14 13.94 11.02
C ARG A 421 -11.26 13.64 12.01
N ALA A 422 -12.19 14.57 12.22
CA ALA A 422 -13.30 14.39 13.13
C ALA A 422 -14.32 13.34 12.64
N LEU A 423 -14.59 13.29 11.33
CA LEU A 423 -15.48 12.29 10.76
C LEU A 423 -14.89 10.88 10.86
N LEU A 424 -13.63 10.72 10.46
CA LEU A 424 -12.93 9.44 10.44
C LEU A 424 -12.62 8.93 11.86
N ALA A 425 -12.40 9.80 12.84
CA ALA A 425 -12.26 9.36 14.24
C ALA A 425 -13.54 8.66 14.74
N ARG A 426 -14.72 9.22 14.43
CA ARG A 426 -16.01 8.58 14.75
C ARG A 426 -16.19 7.26 14.01
N GLU A 427 -15.78 7.20 12.75
CA GLU A 427 -15.83 5.97 11.95
C GLU A 427 -14.93 4.88 12.54
N VAL A 428 -13.71 5.21 12.97
CA VAL A 428 -12.81 4.24 13.61
C VAL A 428 -13.46 3.67 14.88
N ILE A 429 -13.96 4.54 15.76
CA ILE A 429 -14.61 4.11 16.99
C ILE A 429 -15.85 3.26 16.71
N ARG A 430 -16.64 3.62 15.68
CA ARG A 430 -17.88 2.91 15.35
C ARG A 430 -17.64 1.58 14.65
N ASP A 431 -16.75 1.50 13.67
CA ASP A 431 -16.75 0.44 12.64
C ASP A 431 -15.44 -0.35 12.52
N HIS A 432 -14.31 0.15 13.04
CA HIS A 432 -12.99 -0.46 12.78
C HIS A 432 -12.80 -1.85 13.41
N ALA A 433 -13.58 -2.17 14.44
CA ALA A 433 -13.75 -3.53 14.94
C ALA A 433 -14.79 -4.27 14.07
N GLY A 434 -14.42 -4.56 12.83
CA GLY A 434 -15.23 -5.31 11.86
C GLY A 434 -14.34 -5.95 10.82
#